data_AF-A0A318B2L9-F1
#
_entry.id   AF-A0A318B2L9-F1
#
_cell.length_a   1.000
_cell.length_b   1.000
_cell.length_c   1.000
_cell.angle_alpha   90.00
_cell.angle_beta   90.00
_cell.angle_gamma   90.00
#
_symmetry.space_group_name_H-M   'P 1'
#
loop_
_entity.id
_entity.type
_entity.pdbx_description
1 polymer ?
#
loop_
_entity_poly.entity_id
_entity_poly.type
_entity_poly.pdbx_seq_one_letter_code
_entity_poly.pdbx_strand_id
1 'polypeptide(L)'
;PVMFASFASSVWVAVLIIGVATAAHQGFSANLYTLPSDVFPRGAVGSVVGIGGMLGALGGMVFSKYIGQVLETIGTYTPIFIVAGSAYLVALLVVHLLAPKMEPVKI
;
A
#
# COMPACT_ATOMS: atom_id res chain seq x y z
N PRO A 1 -5.56 8.07 7.68
CA PRO A 1 -5.27 9.40 8.29
C PRO A 1 -4.30 10.28 7.48
N VAL A 2 -3.36 9.69 6.71
CA VAL A 2 -2.31 10.44 6.00
C VAL A 2 -2.84 11.54 5.05
N MET A 3 -4.03 11.37 4.47
CA MET A 3 -4.69 12.38 3.63
C MET A 3 -4.86 13.75 4.30
N PHE A 4 -4.96 13.77 5.62
CA PHE A 4 -5.14 14.98 6.40
C PHE A 4 -3.82 15.64 6.83
N ALA A 5 -2.66 15.01 6.57
CA ALA A 5 -1.36 15.51 7.00
C ALA A 5 -1.03 16.88 6.41
N SER A 6 -1.44 17.15 5.16
CA SER A 6 -1.24 18.46 4.50
C SER A 6 -2.01 19.61 5.14
N PHE A 7 -3.01 19.32 5.98
CA PHE A 7 -3.84 20.31 6.67
C PHE A 7 -3.48 20.44 8.16
N ALA A 8 -2.41 19.79 8.60
CA ALA A 8 -1.97 19.87 9.99
C ALA A 8 -1.52 21.30 10.35
N SER A 9 -2.08 21.85 11.43
CA SER A 9 -1.76 23.20 11.93
C SER A 9 -0.44 23.28 12.71
N SER A 10 0.20 22.14 12.98
CA SER A 10 1.46 22.03 13.71
C SER A 10 2.27 20.84 13.19
N VAL A 11 3.60 21.00 13.19
CA VAL A 11 4.55 19.94 12.81
C VAL A 11 4.33 18.67 13.63
N TRP A 12 4.02 18.78 14.93
CA TRP A 12 3.78 17.61 15.79
C TRP A 12 2.52 16.86 15.42
N VAL A 13 1.47 17.57 14.96
CA VAL A 13 0.26 16.92 14.46
C VAL A 13 0.56 16.16 13.17
N ALA A 14 1.36 16.74 12.27
CA ALA A 14 1.80 16.05 11.04
C ALA A 14 2.64 14.80 11.37
N VAL A 15 3.58 14.90 12.33
CA VAL A 15 4.39 13.76 12.80
C VAL A 15 3.52 12.64 13.33
N LEU A 16 2.52 12.94 14.17
CA LEU A 16 1.60 11.93 14.70
C LEU A 16 0.77 11.27 13.58
N ILE A 17 0.24 12.07 12.65
CA ILE A 17 -0.54 11.53 11.52
C ILE A 17 0.32 10.60 10.65
N ILE A 18 1.53 11.03 10.30
CA ILE A 18 2.46 10.26 9.48
C ILE A 18 2.92 9.01 10.24
N GLY A 19 3.24 9.12 11.53
CA GLY A 19 3.64 7.99 12.38
C GLY A 19 2.56 6.91 12.48
N VAL A 20 1.30 7.30 12.67
CA VAL A 20 0.17 6.34 12.63
C VAL A 20 0.02 5.74 11.24
N ALA A 21 0.18 6.53 10.17
CA ALA A 21 0.08 6.04 8.81
C ALA A 21 1.17 5.01 8.47
N THR A 22 2.43 5.25 8.87
CA THR A 22 3.53 4.30 8.64
C THR A 22 3.38 3.05 9.50
N ALA A 23 2.91 3.16 10.75
CA ALA A 23 2.58 2.00 11.57
C ALA A 23 1.48 1.14 10.93
N ALA A 24 0.39 1.77 10.46
CA ALA A 24 -0.68 1.07 9.74
C ALA A 24 -0.17 0.43 8.44
N HIS A 25 0.73 1.10 7.71
CA HIS A 25 1.36 0.55 6.51
C HIS A 25 2.13 -0.75 6.82
N GLN A 26 2.91 -0.78 7.90
CA GLN A 26 3.62 -2.00 8.31
C GLN A 26 2.66 -3.11 8.73
N GLY A 27 1.58 -2.78 9.44
CA GLY A 27 0.51 -3.73 9.76
C GLY A 27 -0.13 -4.33 8.50
N PHE A 28 -0.38 -3.52 7.48
CA PHE A 28 -0.87 -4.00 6.19
C PHE A 28 0.14 -4.92 5.50
N SER A 29 1.43 -4.54 5.44
CA SER A 29 2.48 -5.34 4.82
C SER A 29 2.64 -6.72 5.47
N ALA A 30 2.57 -6.80 6.80
CA ALA A 30 2.66 -8.07 7.53
C ALA A 30 1.56 -9.07 7.09
N ASN A 31 0.34 -8.59 6.88
CA ASN A 31 -0.75 -9.40 6.36
C ASN A 31 -0.54 -9.73 4.87
N LEU A 32 -0.19 -8.73 4.05
CA LEU A 32 0.00 -8.91 2.61
C LEU A 32 1.04 -9.99 2.28
N TYR A 33 2.16 -10.04 3.02
CA TYR A 33 3.21 -11.03 2.77
C TYR A 33 2.88 -12.44 3.27
N THR A 34 1.93 -12.58 4.20
CA THR A 34 1.49 -13.89 4.71
C THR A 34 0.36 -14.48 3.88
N LEU A 35 -0.42 -13.64 3.17
CA LEU A 35 -1.50 -14.12 2.30
C LEU A 35 -1.07 -15.23 1.31
N PRO A 36 0.07 -15.13 0.58
CA PRO A 36 0.46 -16.19 -0.34
C PRO A 36 0.71 -17.53 0.36
N SER A 37 1.31 -17.54 1.54
CA SER A 37 1.54 -18.77 2.30
C SER A 37 0.26 -19.38 2.87
N ASP A 38 -0.77 -18.57 3.09
CA ASP A 38 -2.05 -19.03 3.64
C ASP A 38 -2.91 -19.72 2.58
N VAL A 39 -2.84 -19.25 1.31
CA VAL A 39 -3.76 -19.73 0.26
C VAL A 39 -3.08 -20.52 -0.86
N PHE A 40 -1.77 -20.41 -1.09
CA PHE A 40 -1.10 -21.18 -2.15
C PHE A 40 -0.36 -22.42 -1.61
N PRO A 41 -0.18 -23.46 -2.44
CA PRO A 41 0.67 -24.59 -2.08
C PRO A 41 2.12 -24.13 -1.83
N ARG A 42 2.81 -24.80 -0.90
CA ARG A 42 4.17 -24.43 -0.44
C ARG A 42 5.18 -24.21 -1.57
N GLY A 43 5.07 -24.99 -2.65
CA GLY A 43 5.95 -24.88 -3.83
C GLY A 43 5.74 -23.61 -4.68
N ALA A 44 4.58 -22.95 -4.59
CA ALA A 44 4.25 -21.76 -5.37
C ALA A 44 4.43 -20.44 -4.59
N VAL A 45 4.52 -20.49 -3.26
CA VAL A 45 4.59 -19.30 -2.38
C VAL A 45 5.72 -18.35 -2.80
N GLY A 46 6.93 -18.87 -3.02
CA GLY A 46 8.09 -18.06 -3.41
C GLY A 46 7.88 -17.31 -4.73
N SER A 47 7.29 -17.96 -5.73
CA SER A 47 6.99 -17.33 -7.03
C SER A 47 5.93 -16.25 -6.92
N VAL A 48 4.85 -16.50 -6.15
CA VAL A 48 3.78 -15.51 -5.94
C VAL A 48 4.31 -14.29 -5.21
N VAL A 49 5.08 -14.49 -4.13
CA VAL A 49 5.73 -13.39 -3.39
C VAL A 49 6.73 -12.65 -4.28
N GLY A 50 7.52 -13.35 -5.09
CA GLY A 50 8.50 -12.77 -6.00
C GLY A 50 7.85 -11.87 -7.07
N ILE A 51 6.81 -12.36 -7.73
CA ILE A 51 6.04 -11.58 -8.73
C ILE A 51 5.36 -10.38 -8.06
N GLY A 52 4.72 -10.59 -6.90
CA GLY A 52 4.10 -9.51 -6.12
C GLY A 52 5.10 -8.43 -5.72
N GLY A 53 6.30 -8.82 -5.28
CA GLY A 53 7.40 -7.93 -4.95
C GLY A 53 7.90 -7.13 -6.15
N MET A 54 8.08 -7.77 -7.31
CA MET A 54 8.46 -7.09 -8.56
C MET A 54 7.42 -6.05 -8.98
N LEU A 55 6.13 -6.41 -8.99
CA LEU A 55 5.05 -5.49 -9.32
C LEU A 55 4.96 -4.34 -8.31
N GLY A 56 5.18 -4.62 -7.01
CA GLY A 56 5.28 -3.61 -5.96
C GLY A 56 6.43 -2.63 -6.21
N ALA A 57 7.61 -3.11 -6.60
CA ALA A 57 8.76 -2.27 -6.93
C ALA A 57 8.51 -1.39 -8.16
N LEU A 58 7.90 -1.94 -9.21
CA LEU A 58 7.46 -1.18 -10.39
C LEU A 58 6.46 -0.09 -10.01
N GLY A 59 5.47 -0.43 -9.19
CA GLY A 59 4.51 0.54 -8.64
C GLY A 59 5.20 1.65 -7.85
N GLY A 60 6.18 1.31 -7.01
CA GLY A 60 7.00 2.27 -6.27
C GLY A 60 7.80 3.22 -7.17
N MET A 61 8.38 2.71 -8.27
CA MET A 61 9.08 3.56 -9.25
C MET A 61 8.12 4.53 -9.94
N VAL A 62 6.95 4.05 -10.38
CA VAL A 62 5.92 4.90 -11.00
C VAL A 62 5.43 5.96 -10.02
N PHE A 63 5.17 5.57 -8.77
CA PHE A 63 4.73 6.50 -7.73
C PHE A 63 5.79 7.55 -7.39
N SER A 64 7.08 7.18 -7.40
CA SER A 64 8.18 8.12 -7.19
C SER A 64 8.23 9.19 -8.27
N LYS A 65 8.03 8.81 -9.55
CA LYS A 65 7.90 9.77 -10.66
C LYS A 65 6.67 10.67 -10.47
N TYR A 66 5.53 10.08 -10.11
CA TYR A 66 4.30 10.83 -9.84
C TYR A 66 4.48 11.87 -8.73
N ILE A 67 5.15 11.53 -7.62
CA ILE A 67 5.47 12.47 -6.54
C ILE A 67 6.26 13.67 -7.08
N GLY A 68 7.32 13.41 -7.85
CA GLY A 68 8.14 14.47 -8.45
C GLY A 68 7.30 15.41 -9.33
N GLN A 69 6.49 14.84 -10.24
CA GLN A 69 5.62 15.62 -11.13
C GLN A 69 4.58 16.45 -10.37
N VAL A 70 3.94 15.89 -9.35
CA VAL A 70 2.95 16.61 -8.54
C VAL A 70 3.57 17.79 -7.80
N LEU A 71 4.75 17.59 -7.21
CA LEU A 71 5.45 18.66 -6.50
C LEU A 71 5.95 19.75 -7.45
N GLU A 72 6.41 19.39 -8.64
CA GLU A 72 6.88 20.35 -9.65
C GLU A 72 5.74 21.17 -10.25
N THR A 73 4.57 20.57 -10.49
CA THR A 73 3.46 21.22 -11.21
C THR A 73 2.43 21.85 -10.28
N ILE A 74 2.07 21.20 -9.17
CA ILE A 74 1.00 21.63 -8.25
C ILE A 74 1.58 22.25 -6.97
N GLY A 75 2.78 21.84 -6.55
CA GLY A 75 3.47 22.39 -5.38
C GLY A 75 2.89 21.97 -4.02
N THR A 76 2.04 20.94 -3.98
CA THR A 76 1.43 20.43 -2.74
C THR A 76 1.46 18.91 -2.63
N TYR A 77 1.54 18.41 -1.40
CA TYR A 77 1.51 16.98 -1.07
C TYR A 77 0.10 16.38 -1.04
N THR A 78 -0.95 17.19 -1.09
CA THR A 78 -2.33 16.71 -0.93
C THR A 78 -2.70 15.58 -1.91
N PRO A 79 -2.44 15.67 -3.23
CA PRO A 79 -2.74 14.57 -4.16
C PRO A 79 -1.96 13.30 -3.85
N ILE A 80 -0.70 13.45 -3.43
CA ILE A 80 0.18 12.33 -3.05
C ILE A 80 -0.42 11.57 -1.86
N PHE A 81 -0.85 12.29 -0.83
CA PHE A 81 -1.44 11.67 0.36
C PHE A 81 -2.83 11.09 0.10
N ILE A 82 -3.62 11.66 -0.82
CA ILE A 82 -4.88 11.05 -1.28
C ILE A 82 -4.61 9.67 -1.88
N VAL A 83 -3.68 9.59 -2.85
CA VAL A 83 -3.32 8.31 -3.49
C VAL A 83 -2.77 7.32 -2.46
N ALA A 84 -1.86 7.76 -1.59
CA ALA A 84 -1.30 6.91 -0.54
C ALA A 84 -2.36 6.40 0.43
N GLY A 85 -3.32 7.25 0.83
CA GLY A 85 -4.41 6.87 1.72
C GLY A 85 -5.41 5.91 1.07
N SER A 86 -5.71 6.08 -0.22
CA SER A 86 -6.68 5.25 -0.94
C SER A 86 -6.12 3.91 -1.40
N ALA A 87 -4.81 3.80 -1.64
CA ALA A 87 -4.17 2.60 -2.18
C ALA A 87 -4.48 1.34 -1.35
N TYR A 88 -4.52 1.46 -0.02
CA TYR A 88 -4.85 0.33 0.87
C TYR A 88 -6.30 -0.13 0.71
N LEU A 89 -7.25 0.79 0.53
CA LEU A 89 -8.66 0.45 0.31
C LEU A 89 -8.86 -0.22 -1.04
N VAL A 90 -8.16 0.25 -2.07
CA VAL A 90 -8.16 -0.37 -3.40
C VAL A 90 -7.56 -1.78 -3.30
N ALA A 91 -6.41 -1.94 -2.64
CA ALA A 91 -5.78 -3.24 -2.45
C ALA A 91 -6.70 -4.21 -1.68
N LEU A 92 -7.34 -3.73 -0.61
CA LEU A 92 -8.30 -4.52 0.17
C LEU A 92 -9.49 -4.96 -0.70
N LEU A 93 -10.05 -4.05 -1.50
CA LEU A 93 -11.13 -4.36 -2.43
C LEU A 93 -10.70 -5.42 -3.45
N VAL A 94 -9.51 -5.26 -4.05
CA VAL A 94 -8.97 -6.22 -5.02
C VAL A 94 -8.80 -7.60 -4.39
N VAL A 95 -8.28 -7.69 -3.16
CA VAL A 95 -8.17 -8.97 -2.42
C VAL A 95 -9.55 -9.60 -2.22
N HIS A 96 -10.55 -8.84 -1.79
CA HIS A 96 -11.90 -9.38 -1.57
C HIS A 96 -12.60 -9.80 -2.87
N LEU A 97 -12.34 -9.12 -3.98
CA LEU A 97 -12.89 -9.48 -5.29
C LEU A 97 -12.24 -10.73 -5.87
N LEU A 98 -10.92 -10.89 -5.69
CA LEU A 98 -10.16 -12.03 -6.25
C LEU A 98 -10.20 -13.27 -5.34
N ALA A 99 -10.25 -13.08 -4.03
CA ALA A 99 -10.20 -14.15 -3.02
C ALA A 99 -11.27 -13.96 -1.94
N PRO A 100 -12.58 -13.95 -2.28
CA PRO A 100 -13.64 -13.61 -1.34
C PRO A 100 -13.75 -14.53 -0.12
N LYS A 101 -13.31 -15.80 -0.24
CA LYS A 101 -13.36 -16.79 0.84
C LYS A 101 -11.99 -17.10 1.47
N MET A 102 -10.90 -16.59 0.89
CA MET A 102 -9.52 -16.85 1.35
C MET A 102 -9.23 -18.36 1.58
N GLU A 103 -9.87 -19.24 0.82
CA GLU A 103 -9.67 -20.69 0.94
C GLU A 103 -8.37 -21.10 0.21
N PRO A 104 -7.62 -22.09 0.72
CA PRO A 104 -6.47 -22.63 0.02
C PRO A 104 -6.83 -23.10 -1.39
N VAL A 105 -5.98 -22.73 -2.34
CA VAL A 105 -6.09 -23.12 -3.75
C VAL A 105 -6.05 -24.64 -3.86
N LYS A 106 -7.10 -25.20 -4.46
CA LYS A 106 -7.18 -26.62 -4.80
C LYS A 106 -6.54 -26.82 -6.16
N ILE A 107 -5.55 -27.71 -6.23
CA ILE A 107 -4.85 -28.11 -7.46
C ILE A 107 -5.37 -29.46 -7.91
#